data_AF-A0A2I8A1Z4-F1
#
_entry.id   AF-A0A2I8A1Z4-F1
#
_cell.length_a   1.000
_cell.length_b   1.000
_cell.length_c   1.000
_cell.angle_alpha   90.00
_cell.angle_beta   90.00
_cell.angle_gamma   90.00
#
_symmetry.space_group_name_H-M   'P 1'
#
loop_
_entity.id
_entity.type
_entity.pdbx_description
1 polymer ?
#
loop_
_entity_poly.entity_id
_entity_poly.type
_entity_poly.pdbx_seq_one_letter_code
_entity_poly.pdbx_strand_id
1 'polypeptide(L)'
;MSDKPLGQPRPLWRVILLSVVTGLLYYGWYKWIIQEELRRYNGFGWSGTLCLAPFVLGVGIPQALRIFDPDVPGWFGWFSLLGIIWIYIVQFKLYQTVNELYRQAGMKAPLVVWWLFIPGLNLLVGLRQIHFLSQFWSQKQGVIVTDPIAENIPLLSGNA
;
A
#
# COMPACT_ATOMS: atom_id res chain seq x y z
N MET A 1 24.86 -14.12 -5.46
CA MET A 1 23.82 -13.09 -5.17
C MET A 1 22.53 -13.63 -5.74
N SER A 2 21.42 -13.62 -4.99
CA SER A 2 20.18 -14.25 -5.47
C SER A 2 19.61 -13.44 -6.63
N ASP A 3 19.45 -14.05 -7.82
CA ASP A 3 18.90 -13.47 -9.07
C ASP A 3 17.40 -13.08 -8.98
N LYS A 4 16.94 -12.66 -7.80
CA LYS A 4 15.56 -12.28 -7.58
C LYS A 4 15.33 -10.86 -8.11
N PRO A 5 14.29 -10.61 -8.91
CA PRO A 5 13.97 -9.27 -9.38
C PRO A 5 13.66 -8.37 -8.19
N LEU A 6 14.49 -7.34 -7.99
CA LEU A 6 14.32 -6.37 -6.91
C LEU A 6 13.23 -5.35 -7.28
N GLY A 7 12.45 -4.91 -6.29
CA GLY A 7 11.51 -3.79 -6.46
C GLY A 7 12.24 -2.45 -6.52
N GLN A 8 11.58 -1.40 -7.01
CA GLN A 8 12.19 -0.07 -7.08
C GLN A 8 11.97 0.73 -5.78
N PRO A 9 13.02 1.35 -5.22
CA PRO A 9 12.87 2.26 -4.09
C PRO A 9 12.17 3.54 -4.56
N ARG A 10 11.10 3.92 -3.86
CA ARG A 10 10.25 5.08 -4.19
C ARG A 10 10.10 5.94 -2.93
N PRO A 11 10.72 7.14 -2.90
CA PRO A 11 10.68 7.97 -1.70
C PRO A 11 9.26 8.44 -1.40
N LEU A 12 8.92 8.53 -0.12
CA LEU A 12 7.58 8.83 0.36
C LEU A 12 7.05 10.15 -0.22
N TRP A 13 7.89 11.19 -0.28
CA TRP A 13 7.48 12.49 -0.80
C TRP A 13 7.00 12.45 -2.25
N ARG A 14 7.62 11.64 -3.12
CA ARG A 14 7.18 11.48 -4.51
C ARG A 14 5.82 10.82 -4.55
N VAL A 15 5.64 9.80 -3.72
CA VAL A 15 4.37 9.07 -3.65
C VAL A 15 3.27 10.00 -3.16
N ILE A 16 3.49 10.78 -2.11
CA ILE A 16 2.52 11.76 -1.60
C ILE A 16 2.20 12.81 -2.67
N LEU A 17 3.22 13.46 -3.25
CA LEU A 17 3.03 14.54 -4.22
C LEU A 17 2.24 14.06 -5.43
N LEU A 18 2.63 12.94 -6.04
CA LEU A 18 1.94 12.39 -7.20
C LEU A 18 0.53 11.91 -6.84
N SER A 19 0.33 11.37 -5.64
CA SER A 19 -1.01 11.00 -5.17
C SER A 19 -1.92 12.21 -5.00
N VAL A 20 -1.41 13.34 -4.48
CA VAL A 20 -2.19 14.58 -4.36
C VAL A 20 -2.51 15.15 -5.73
N VAL A 21 -1.51 15.30 -6.60
CA VAL A 21 -1.67 15.89 -7.95
C VAL A 21 -2.63 15.07 -8.82
N THR A 22 -2.62 13.74 -8.67
CA THR A 22 -3.46 12.83 -9.48
C THR A 22 -4.78 12.44 -8.80
N GLY A 23 -5.14 13.05 -7.66
CA GLY A 23 -6.38 12.70 -6.96
C GLY A 23 -6.44 11.24 -6.51
N LEU A 24 -5.35 10.71 -5.96
CA LEU A 24 -5.14 9.33 -5.49
C LEU A 24 -5.00 8.25 -6.57
N LEU A 25 -5.08 8.59 -7.86
CA LEU A 25 -4.86 7.61 -8.94
C LEU A 25 -3.45 7.01 -8.86
N TYR A 26 -2.43 7.84 -8.64
CA TYR A 26 -1.06 7.38 -8.47
C TYR A 26 -0.91 6.48 -7.25
N TYR A 27 -1.63 6.75 -6.15
CA TYR A 27 -1.60 5.89 -4.97
C TYR A 27 -2.13 4.49 -5.25
N GLY A 28 -3.22 4.39 -6.02
CA GLY A 28 -3.75 3.11 -6.49
C GLY A 28 -2.75 2.36 -7.35
N TRP A 29 -2.17 3.03 -8.36
CA TRP A 29 -1.12 2.45 -9.20
C TRP A 29 0.11 2.01 -8.40
N TYR A 30 0.52 2.81 -7.41
CA TYR A 30 1.62 2.49 -6.52
C TYR A 30 1.33 1.21 -5.70
N LYS A 31 0.12 1.06 -5.15
CA LYS A 31 -0.27 -0.17 -4.43
C LYS A 31 -0.27 -1.39 -5.35
N TRP A 32 -0.68 -1.22 -6.60
CA TRP A 32 -0.63 -2.27 -7.62
C TRP A 32 0.81 -2.73 -7.88
N ILE A 33 1.73 -1.78 -8.15
CA ILE A 33 3.09 -2.11 -8.57
C ILE A 33 3.89 -2.77 -7.44
N ILE A 34 3.77 -2.30 -6.20
CA ILE A 34 4.52 -2.89 -5.08
C ILE A 34 4.09 -4.32 -4.81
N GLN A 35 2.82 -4.66 -4.97
CA GLN A 35 2.36 -6.03 -4.73
C GLN A 35 2.88 -6.97 -5.82
N GLU A 36 2.95 -6.49 -7.05
CA GLU A 36 3.53 -7.23 -8.15
C GLU A 36 5.05 -7.41 -7.97
N GLU A 37 5.77 -6.38 -7.51
CA GLU A 37 7.18 -6.47 -7.14
C GLU A 37 7.41 -7.47 -6.00
N LEU A 38 6.60 -7.40 -4.93
CA LEU A 38 6.66 -8.32 -3.80
C LEU A 38 6.38 -9.76 -4.22
N ARG A 39 5.38 -9.97 -5.09
CA ARG A 39 5.04 -11.29 -5.65
C ARG A 39 6.20 -11.86 -6.46
N ARG A 40 6.83 -11.05 -7.30
CA ARG A 40 7.99 -11.46 -8.12
C ARG A 40 9.21 -11.77 -7.26
N TYR A 41 9.48 -10.95 -6.24
CA TYR A 41 10.61 -11.15 -5.34
C TYR A 41 10.45 -12.37 -4.42
N ASN A 42 9.26 -12.57 -3.86
CA ASN A 42 8.97 -13.70 -2.97
C ASN A 42 8.70 -15.00 -3.73
N GLY A 43 8.32 -14.93 -5.01
CA GLY A 43 7.86 -16.08 -5.81
C GLY A 43 6.43 -16.53 -5.49
N PHE A 44 5.81 -15.94 -4.47
CA PHE A 44 4.41 -16.16 -4.06
C PHE A 44 3.80 -14.84 -3.59
N GLY A 45 2.48 -14.70 -3.65
CA GLY A 45 1.79 -13.48 -3.23
C GLY A 45 0.53 -13.20 -4.05
N TRP A 46 -0.22 -12.18 -3.64
CA TRP A 46 -1.37 -11.72 -4.41
C TRP A 46 -0.92 -10.79 -5.54
N SER A 47 -1.55 -10.91 -6.70
CA SER A 47 -1.32 -9.97 -7.79
C SER A 47 -1.90 -8.60 -7.44
N GLY A 48 -1.27 -7.54 -7.94
CA GLY A 48 -1.81 -6.18 -7.82
C GLY A 48 -3.26 -6.10 -8.31
N THR A 49 -3.59 -6.83 -9.37
CA THR A 49 -4.93 -6.88 -9.96
C THR A 49 -5.95 -7.50 -9.01
N LEU A 50 -5.63 -8.61 -8.33
CA LEU A 50 -6.52 -9.25 -7.36
C LEU A 50 -6.81 -8.32 -6.17
N CYS A 51 -5.86 -7.47 -5.82
CA CYS A 51 -6.00 -6.56 -4.70
C CYS A 51 -6.82 -5.31 -5.02
N LEU A 52 -6.71 -4.77 -6.24
CA LEU A 52 -7.41 -3.54 -6.65
C LEU A 52 -8.74 -3.81 -7.35
N ALA A 53 -8.88 -4.87 -8.14
CA ALA A 53 -10.09 -5.11 -8.91
C ALA A 53 -11.34 -5.23 -8.03
N PRO A 54 -11.37 -5.97 -6.91
CA PRO A 54 -12.58 -6.06 -6.09
C PRO A 54 -12.91 -4.75 -5.36
N PHE A 55 -11.92 -3.87 -5.14
CA PHE A 55 -12.19 -2.51 -4.65
C PHE A 55 -12.83 -1.64 -5.73
N VAL A 56 -12.27 -1.63 -6.95
CA VAL A 56 -12.81 -0.84 -8.07
C VAL A 56 -14.20 -1.34 -8.47
N LEU A 57 -14.41 -2.65 -8.52
CA LEU A 57 -15.72 -3.24 -8.82
C LEU A 57 -16.69 -3.08 -7.66
N GLY A 58 -16.22 -3.26 -6.42
CA GLY A 58 -17.08 -3.23 -5.23
C GLY A 58 -17.46 -1.82 -4.79
N VAL A 59 -16.61 -0.80 -5.03
CA VAL A 59 -16.89 0.60 -4.66
C VAL A 59 -17.14 1.46 -5.88
N GLY A 60 -16.30 1.38 -6.90
CA GLY A 60 -16.37 2.24 -8.08
C GLY A 60 -17.67 2.04 -8.87
N ILE A 61 -18.08 0.79 -9.12
CA ILE A 61 -19.31 0.51 -9.87
C ILE A 61 -20.57 0.94 -9.10
N PRO A 62 -20.80 0.52 -7.83
CA PRO A 62 -22.01 0.92 -7.12
C PRO A 62 -22.12 2.43 -6.90
N GLN A 63 -21.00 3.11 -6.67
CA GLN A 63 -20.99 4.56 -6.50
C GLN A 63 -21.21 5.30 -7.83
N ALA A 64 -20.62 4.83 -8.93
CA ALA A 64 -20.88 5.40 -10.25
C ALA A 64 -22.34 5.23 -10.65
N LEU A 65 -22.89 4.01 -10.50
CA LEU A 65 -24.30 3.74 -10.78
C LEU A 65 -25.23 4.62 -9.95
N ARG A 66 -24.96 4.80 -8.65
CA ARG A 66 -25.76 5.70 -7.80
C ARG A 66 -25.71 7.18 -8.23
N ILE A 67 -24.61 7.64 -8.81
CA ILE A 67 -24.43 9.05 -9.23
C ILE A 67 -25.07 9.30 -10.59
N PHE A 68 -24.92 8.37 -11.54
CA PHE A 68 -25.31 8.55 -12.93
C PHE A 68 -26.68 7.96 -13.28
N ASP A 69 -27.23 7.07 -12.45
CA ASP A 69 -28.51 6.40 -12.70
C ASP A 69 -29.49 6.65 -11.51
N PRO A 70 -30.53 7.47 -11.72
CA PRO A 70 -31.53 7.77 -10.68
C PRO A 70 -32.44 6.59 -10.33
N ASP A 71 -32.47 5.53 -11.16
CA ASP A 71 -33.31 4.35 -10.93
C ASP A 71 -32.63 3.32 -10.00
N VAL A 72 -31.35 3.54 -9.65
CA VAL A 72 -30.61 2.64 -8.76
C VAL A 72 -31.07 2.81 -7.32
N PRO A 73 -31.57 1.75 -6.66
CA PRO A 73 -32.01 1.84 -5.28
C PRO A 73 -30.90 2.28 -4.34
N GLY A 74 -31.19 3.19 -3.42
CA GLY A 74 -30.19 3.73 -2.47
C GLY A 74 -29.51 2.66 -1.59
N TRP A 75 -30.13 1.48 -1.43
CA TRP A 75 -29.52 0.36 -0.71
C TRP A 75 -28.36 -0.30 -1.48
N PHE A 76 -28.30 -0.14 -2.81
CA PHE A 76 -27.23 -0.71 -3.65
C PHE A 76 -25.85 -0.14 -3.30
N GLY A 77 -25.81 1.10 -2.80
CA GLY A 77 -24.57 1.70 -2.29
C GLY A 77 -23.93 0.94 -1.13
N TRP A 78 -24.70 0.13 -0.38
CA TRP A 78 -24.16 -0.69 0.72
C TRP A 78 -23.23 -1.81 0.23
N PHE A 79 -23.31 -2.22 -1.05
CA PHE A 79 -22.32 -3.14 -1.63
C PHE A 79 -20.90 -2.56 -1.62
N SER A 80 -20.76 -1.23 -1.57
CA SER A 80 -19.48 -0.54 -1.37
C SER A 80 -18.77 -0.97 -0.09
N LEU A 81 -19.49 -1.42 0.93
CA LEU A 81 -18.88 -1.96 2.15
C LEU A 81 -18.02 -3.19 1.88
N LEU A 82 -18.40 -4.05 0.93
CA LEU A 82 -17.60 -5.23 0.60
C LEU A 82 -16.26 -4.83 -0.03
N GLY A 83 -16.26 -3.83 -0.90
CA GLY A 83 -15.02 -3.28 -1.48
C GLY A 83 -14.13 -2.60 -0.43
N ILE A 84 -14.74 -1.92 0.55
CA ILE A 84 -14.01 -1.36 1.70
C ILE A 84 -13.40 -2.48 2.54
N ILE A 85 -14.18 -3.48 2.95
CA ILE A 85 -13.66 -4.62 3.74
C ILE A 85 -12.50 -5.28 2.98
N TRP A 86 -12.64 -5.45 1.66
CA TRP A 86 -11.58 -6.02 0.83
C TRP A 86 -10.29 -5.21 0.86
N ILE A 87 -10.35 -3.88 0.73
CA ILE A 87 -9.12 -3.06 0.74
C ILE A 87 -8.43 -3.11 2.10
N TYR A 88 -9.17 -3.26 3.21
CA TYR A 88 -8.58 -3.48 4.54
C TYR A 88 -7.87 -4.83 4.63
N ILE A 89 -8.44 -5.92 4.10
CA ILE A 89 -7.79 -7.23 4.04
C ILE A 89 -6.49 -7.17 3.22
N VAL A 90 -6.55 -6.50 2.07
CA VAL A 90 -5.38 -6.28 1.20
C VAL A 90 -4.29 -5.50 1.93
N GLN A 91 -4.65 -4.42 2.64
CA GLN A 91 -3.69 -3.62 3.41
C GLN A 91 -3.07 -4.42 4.55
N PHE A 92 -3.88 -5.17 5.31
CA PHE A 92 -3.41 -6.04 6.38
C PHE A 92 -2.35 -7.02 5.87
N LYS A 93 -2.65 -7.72 4.77
CA LYS A 93 -1.73 -8.68 4.15
C LYS A 93 -0.45 -8.02 3.64
N LEU A 94 -0.56 -6.85 3.02
CA LEU A 94 0.60 -6.09 2.57
C LEU A 94 1.54 -5.74 3.74
N TYR A 95 0.98 -5.29 4.88
CA TYR A 95 1.78 -4.94 6.05
C TYR A 95 2.49 -6.16 6.65
N GLN A 96 1.80 -7.30 6.72
CA GLN A 96 2.44 -8.57 7.10
C GLN A 96 3.57 -8.96 6.15
N THR A 97 3.37 -8.79 4.84
CA THR A 97 4.40 -9.13 3.84
C THR A 97 5.65 -8.26 3.99
N VAL A 98 5.49 -6.96 4.24
CA VAL A 98 6.62 -6.05 4.47
C VAL A 98 7.34 -6.39 5.79
N ASN A 99 6.61 -6.70 6.85
CA ASN A 99 7.22 -7.15 8.11
C ASN A 99 8.01 -8.44 7.95
N GLU A 100 7.45 -9.40 7.20
CA GLU A 100 8.11 -10.67 6.92
C GLU A 100 9.38 -10.48 6.09
N LEU A 101 9.38 -9.57 5.11
CA LEU A 101 10.60 -9.19 4.39
C LEU A 101 11.70 -8.67 5.31
N TYR A 102 11.34 -7.81 6.27
CA TYR A 102 12.30 -7.31 7.26
C TYR A 102 12.81 -8.44 8.16
N ARG A 103 11.93 -9.32 8.65
CA ARG A 103 12.33 -10.49 9.47
C ARG A 103 13.27 -11.42 8.72
N GLN A 104 13.01 -11.72 7.45
CA GLN A 104 13.85 -12.57 6.62
C GLN A 104 15.23 -11.95 6.36
N ALA A 105 15.33 -10.63 6.40
CA ALA A 105 16.60 -9.92 6.32
C ALA A 105 17.30 -9.75 7.69
N GLY A 106 16.79 -10.37 8.76
CA GLY A 106 17.34 -10.25 10.12
C GLY A 106 17.08 -8.89 10.77
N MET A 107 16.16 -8.09 10.22
CA MET A 107 15.81 -6.76 10.71
C MET A 107 14.52 -6.78 11.53
N LYS A 108 14.36 -5.77 12.39
CA LYS A 108 13.13 -5.58 13.17
C LYS A 108 11.95 -5.22 12.26
N ALA A 109 10.80 -5.83 12.50
CA ALA A 109 9.57 -5.59 11.76
C ALA A 109 9.05 -4.15 11.99
N PRO A 110 8.91 -3.33 10.93
CA PRO A 110 8.71 -1.89 11.10
C PRO A 110 7.25 -1.44 11.22
N LEU A 111 6.28 -2.31 10.91
CA LEU A 111 4.85 -1.96 10.87
C LEU A 111 4.08 -2.64 11.99
N VAL A 112 3.32 -1.86 12.75
CA VAL A 112 2.34 -2.38 13.71
C VAL A 112 1.02 -2.57 12.98
N VAL A 113 0.71 -3.80 12.58
CA VAL A 113 -0.45 -4.10 11.72
C VAL A 113 -1.77 -3.66 12.37
N TRP A 114 -1.89 -3.71 13.70
CA TRP A 114 -3.08 -3.30 14.44
C TRP A 114 -3.44 -1.82 14.28
N TRP A 115 -2.47 -0.95 14.00
CA TRP A 115 -2.71 0.47 13.78
C TRP A 115 -3.54 0.75 12.53
N LEU A 116 -3.66 -0.23 11.61
CA LEU A 116 -4.58 -0.16 10.47
C LEU A 116 -6.04 0.05 10.89
N PHE A 117 -6.44 -0.51 12.04
CA PHE A 117 -7.84 -0.45 12.51
C PHE A 117 -8.14 0.78 13.37
N ILE A 118 -7.13 1.59 13.68
CA ILE A 118 -7.29 2.80 14.47
C ILE A 118 -7.47 3.98 13.51
N PRO A 119 -8.62 4.69 13.54
CA PRO A 119 -8.86 5.86 12.70
C PRO A 119 -7.73 6.90 12.86
N GLY A 120 -7.22 7.41 11.75
CA GLY A 120 -6.09 8.35 11.71
C GLY A 120 -4.71 7.67 11.69
N LEU A 121 -4.51 6.60 12.45
CA LEU A 121 -3.25 5.83 12.40
C LEU A 121 -3.14 4.97 11.14
N ASN A 122 -4.26 4.57 10.53
CA ASN A 122 -4.26 3.85 9.26
C ASN A 122 -3.45 4.55 8.15
N LEU A 123 -3.54 5.89 8.07
CA LEU A 123 -2.77 6.71 7.15
C LEU A 123 -1.28 6.69 7.53
N LEU A 124 -0.97 6.89 8.82
CA LEU A 124 0.40 6.85 9.33
C LEU A 124 1.09 5.51 9.00
N VAL A 125 0.41 4.38 9.23
CA VAL A 125 0.94 3.05 8.91
C VAL A 125 1.12 2.88 7.40
N GLY A 126 0.20 3.42 6.60
CA GLY A 126 0.32 3.43 5.14
C GLY A 126 1.57 4.18 4.67
N LEU A 127 1.85 5.35 5.25
CA LEU A 127 3.04 6.15 4.96
C LEU A 127 4.32 5.44 5.42
N ARG A 128 4.32 4.86 6.64
CA ARG A 128 5.42 4.02 7.13
C ARG A 128 5.68 2.85 6.19
N GLN A 129 4.64 2.16 5.72
CA GLN A 129 4.77 1.04 4.80
C GLN A 129 5.49 1.45 3.51
N ILE A 130 5.17 2.62 2.95
CA ILE A 130 5.85 3.15 1.76
C ILE A 130 7.33 3.39 2.06
N HIS A 131 7.61 4.11 3.14
CA HIS A 131 8.97 4.47 3.53
C HIS A 131 9.85 3.24 3.76
N PHE A 132 9.41 2.30 4.60
CA PHE A 132 10.18 1.10 4.92
C PHE A 132 10.35 0.17 3.71
N LEU A 133 9.33 0.04 2.86
CA LEU A 133 9.51 -0.72 1.63
C LEU A 133 10.54 -0.06 0.70
N SER A 134 10.54 1.27 0.59
CA SER A 134 11.55 2.02 -0.16
C SER A 134 12.95 1.81 0.43
N GLN A 135 13.10 1.93 1.75
CA GLN A 135 14.38 1.70 2.43
C GLN A 135 14.90 0.28 2.21
N PHE A 136 14.03 -0.72 2.32
CA PHE A 136 14.40 -2.12 2.10
C PHE A 136 14.98 -2.32 0.69
N TRP A 137 14.33 -1.78 -0.34
CA TRP A 137 14.85 -1.87 -1.71
C TRP A 137 16.14 -1.08 -1.89
N SER A 138 16.23 0.11 -1.30
CA SER A 138 17.43 0.96 -1.32
C SER A 138 18.64 0.18 -0.76
N GLN A 139 18.47 -0.47 0.39
CA GLN A 139 19.49 -1.29 1.04
C GLN A 139 19.89 -2.50 0.20
N LYS A 140 18.91 -3.20 -0.42
CA LYS A 140 19.19 -4.37 -1.28
C LYS A 140 19.92 -4.00 -2.56
N GLN A 141 19.68 -2.81 -3.09
CA GLN A 141 20.34 -2.31 -4.31
C GLN A 141 21.66 -1.59 -4.05
N GLY A 142 21.98 -1.26 -2.78
CA GLY A 142 23.15 -0.43 -2.44
C GLY A 142 23.02 1.02 -2.92
N VAL A 143 21.79 1.50 -3.17
CA VAL A 143 21.51 2.86 -3.60
C VAL A 143 21.07 3.67 -2.38
N ILE A 144 21.42 4.96 -2.32
CA ILE A 144 20.93 5.88 -1.30
C ILE A 144 19.73 6.63 -1.88
N VAL A 145 18.55 6.42 -1.31
CA VAL A 145 17.35 7.20 -1.63
C VAL A 145 17.02 8.11 -0.46
N THR A 146 17.22 9.42 -0.67
CA THR A 146 16.88 10.46 0.30
C THR A 146 15.38 10.65 0.38
N ASP A 147 14.83 10.63 1.60
CA ASP A 147 13.41 10.81 1.85
C ASP A 147 13.18 11.86 2.94
N PRO A 148 13.27 13.17 2.58
CA PRO A 148 13.24 14.25 3.55
C PRO A 148 11.95 14.31 4.38
N ILE A 149 10.82 13.76 3.90
CA ILE A 149 9.58 13.74 4.66
C ILE A 149 9.63 12.71 5.79
N ALA A 150 10.17 11.52 5.51
CA ALA A 150 10.27 10.48 6.52
C ALA A 150 11.41 10.75 7.51
N GLU A 151 12.53 11.30 7.02
CA GLU A 151 13.69 11.67 7.84
C GLU A 151 13.35 12.76 8.88
N ASN A 152 12.49 13.72 8.51
CA ASN A 152 12.10 14.82 9.40
C ASN A 152 10.96 14.46 10.38
N ILE A 153 10.30 13.32 10.22
CA ILE A 153 9.16 12.91 11.05
C ILE A 153 9.51 11.59 11.76
N PRO A 154 9.90 11.62 13.05
CA PRO A 154 10.29 10.42 13.81
C PRO A 154 9.21 9.34 13.85
N LEU A 155 7.94 9.73 13.78
CA LEU A 155 6.80 8.80 13.72
C LEU A 155 6.74 8.00 12.40
N LEU A 156 7.40 8.46 11.33
CA LEU A 156 7.43 7.79 10.03
C LEU A 156 8.71 6.96 9.82
N SER A 157 9.84 7.40 10.38
CA SER A 157 11.15 6.75 10.22
C SER A 157 11.55 5.86 11.40
N GLY A 158 10.97 6.06 12.59
CA GLY A 158 11.33 5.31 13.79
C GLY A 158 10.96 3.83 13.68
N ASN A 159 11.97 2.96 13.55
CA ASN A 159 11.81 1.51 13.66
C ASN A 159 11.83 1.12 15.15
N ALA A 160 10.73 1.44 15.85
CA ALA A 160 10.58 1.31 17.30
C ALA A 160 10.74 -0.12 17.78
#